data_AF-A0A7C4WWU4-F1
#
_entry.id   AF-A0A7C4WWU4-F1
#
_cell.length_a   1.000
_cell.length_b   1.000
_cell.length_c   1.000
_cell.angle_alpha   90.00
_cell.angle_beta   90.00
_cell.angle_gamma   90.00
#
_symmetry.space_group_name_H-M   'P 1'
#
loop_
_entity.id
_entity.type
_entity.pdbx_description
1 polymer ?
#
loop_
_entity_poly.entity_id
_entity_poly.type
_entity_poly.pdbx_seq_one_letter_code
_entity_poly.pdbx_strand_id
1 'polypeptide(L)'
;MTGIGTTFAFWVTLAQALAASSSAPLHLGRLLELDGGVLDVGLGDVTGDGRSDVVLLRTDAVELYELPEEGIELAVRYRLDHLPQERIRTRDPRGRMVVADFNRDGRAEIFFRVFHRRPGEVLAWTGADLCSIRRFEGVPLCVLRMAGRPLVLFGRAEPGTNLLGPAPQLCDINEPSGRPLDISSTFWDLRCHQPEGSEAPWMLWVDREARLHRGESDAPLEPELFSGMAMTPADVDGDGQPEYVLSEPAWPGEPDAVRVWYAPDRVWTASNGLTSLRAASVEQGRAGASRVMLLSCDGAPERCRVHLLER
;
A
#
# COMPACT_ATOMS: atom_id res chain seq x y z
N MET A 1 -57.61 11.52 -42.03
CA MET A 1 -56.30 11.41 -42.71
C MET A 1 -55.31 12.28 -41.96
N THR A 2 -54.13 11.70 -41.65
CA THR A 2 -52.87 12.32 -41.17
C THR A 2 -52.91 13.13 -39.87
N GLY A 3 -52.14 12.84 -38.82
CA GLY A 3 -51.04 11.91 -38.63
C GLY A 3 -50.26 12.36 -37.38
N ILE A 4 -50.15 11.47 -36.39
CA ILE A 4 -49.33 11.65 -35.18
C ILE A 4 -47.92 11.18 -35.53
N GLY A 5 -46.91 12.02 -35.30
CA GLY A 5 -45.50 11.74 -35.60
C GLY A 5 -44.60 12.07 -34.40
N THR A 6 -44.17 11.01 -33.74
CA THR A 6 -43.25 10.88 -32.60
C THR A 6 -41.81 11.31 -32.89
N THR A 7 -41.15 12.01 -31.95
CA THR A 7 -39.68 12.05 -31.85
C THR A 7 -39.25 12.32 -30.40
N PHE A 8 -39.14 11.27 -29.59
CA PHE A 8 -38.53 11.32 -28.25
C PHE A 8 -37.96 9.93 -27.93
N ALA A 9 -36.84 9.56 -28.55
CA ALA A 9 -36.08 8.36 -28.19
C ALA A 9 -34.68 8.42 -28.80
N PHE A 10 -33.76 9.21 -28.24
CA PHE A 10 -32.34 9.16 -28.63
C PHE A 10 -31.40 9.69 -27.53
N TRP A 11 -31.55 9.29 -26.26
CA TRP A 11 -30.58 9.61 -25.19
C TRP A 11 -30.56 8.61 -24.01
N VAL A 12 -30.75 7.31 -24.24
CA VAL A 12 -30.58 6.30 -23.17
C VAL A 12 -29.57 5.19 -23.51
N THR A 13 -29.04 5.13 -24.73
CA THR A 13 -28.14 4.06 -25.17
C THR A 13 -26.67 4.49 -25.22
N LEU A 14 -26.19 5.25 -24.22
CA LEU A 14 -24.76 5.47 -24.01
C LEU A 14 -24.32 5.26 -22.55
N ALA A 15 -25.25 5.25 -21.59
CA ALA A 15 -24.94 5.00 -20.18
C ALA A 15 -24.72 3.51 -19.84
N GLN A 16 -25.19 2.59 -20.68
CA GLN A 16 -25.01 1.14 -20.48
C GLN A 16 -23.76 0.56 -21.16
N ALA A 17 -23.00 1.37 -21.90
CA ALA A 17 -21.79 0.93 -22.60
C ALA A 17 -20.48 1.27 -21.85
N LEU A 18 -20.54 2.00 -20.73
CA LEU A 18 -19.36 2.37 -19.92
C LEU A 18 -19.30 1.69 -18.54
N ALA A 19 -20.31 0.91 -18.17
CA ALA A 19 -20.32 0.09 -16.96
C ALA A 19 -20.20 -1.40 -17.29
N ALA A 20 -19.35 -1.74 -18.26
CA ALA A 20 -18.86 -3.11 -18.38
C ALA A 20 -17.89 -3.35 -17.21
N SER A 21 -18.47 -3.52 -16.02
CA SER A 21 -17.79 -4.08 -14.85
C SER A 21 -17.09 -5.35 -15.34
N SER A 22 -15.76 -5.29 -15.38
CA SER A 22 -14.92 -6.42 -15.77
C SER A 22 -15.32 -7.62 -14.92
N SER A 23 -15.87 -8.65 -15.55
CA SER A 23 -16.28 -9.89 -14.88
C SER A 23 -15.11 -10.88 -14.73
N ALA A 24 -13.89 -10.46 -15.08
CA ALA A 24 -12.70 -11.28 -14.91
C ALA A 24 -12.50 -11.60 -13.41
N PRO A 25 -12.31 -12.87 -13.04
CA PRO A 25 -12.09 -13.24 -11.65
C PRO A 25 -10.78 -12.66 -11.14
N LEU A 26 -10.73 -12.26 -9.87
CA LEU A 26 -9.45 -11.93 -9.24
C LEU A 26 -8.54 -13.17 -9.19
N HIS A 27 -7.28 -12.95 -9.53
CA HIS A 27 -6.21 -13.93 -9.54
C HIS A 27 -5.12 -13.53 -8.54
N LEU A 28 -4.75 -14.46 -7.67
CA LEU A 28 -3.61 -14.32 -6.76
C LEU A 28 -2.46 -15.20 -7.26
N GLY A 29 -1.46 -14.56 -7.86
CA GLY A 29 -0.25 -15.21 -8.37
C GLY A 29 0.93 -15.02 -7.42
N ARG A 30 1.79 -16.04 -7.27
CA ARG A 30 3.06 -15.90 -6.55
C ARG A 30 4.13 -15.39 -7.50
N LEU A 31 4.86 -14.35 -7.11
CA LEU A 31 5.97 -13.77 -7.88
C LEU A 31 7.34 -14.21 -7.34
N LEU A 32 7.54 -14.11 -6.02
CA LEU A 32 8.83 -14.41 -5.38
C LEU A 32 8.66 -15.32 -4.17
N GLU A 33 9.69 -16.11 -3.91
CA GLU A 33 9.92 -16.79 -2.64
C GLU A 33 11.32 -16.42 -2.14
N LEU A 34 11.40 -16.01 -0.88
CA LEU A 34 12.54 -15.32 -0.30
C LEU A 34 12.81 -15.88 1.09
N ASP A 35 14.08 -15.95 1.45
CA ASP A 35 14.45 -16.20 2.84
C ASP A 35 14.54 -14.89 3.63
N GLY A 36 13.89 -14.90 4.79
CA GLY A 36 14.06 -14.03 5.96
C GLY A 36 13.77 -12.54 5.78
N GLY A 37 13.36 -11.89 6.87
CA GLY A 37 13.66 -10.48 7.15
C GLY A 37 13.04 -9.45 6.21
N VAL A 38 11.99 -9.81 5.46
CA VAL A 38 11.21 -8.87 4.65
C VAL A 38 10.17 -8.20 5.55
N LEU A 39 10.21 -6.88 5.60
CA LEU A 39 9.43 -6.03 6.48
C LEU A 39 8.21 -5.43 5.78
N ASP A 40 8.36 -5.06 4.51
CA ASP A 40 7.32 -4.43 3.70
C ASP A 40 7.58 -4.69 2.21
N VAL A 41 6.56 -4.47 1.38
CA VAL A 41 6.61 -4.60 -0.07
C VAL A 41 5.97 -3.38 -0.73
N GLY A 42 6.46 -2.98 -1.89
CA GLY A 42 5.94 -1.88 -2.69
C GLY A 42 5.95 -2.21 -4.18
N LEU A 43 5.15 -1.47 -4.93
CA LEU A 43 4.99 -1.61 -6.38
C LEU A 43 4.96 -0.22 -7.03
N GLY A 44 5.71 -0.01 -8.10
CA GLY A 44 5.70 1.23 -8.89
C GLY A 44 6.85 1.29 -9.90
N ASP A 45 6.72 2.10 -10.95
CA ASP A 45 7.75 2.30 -11.99
C ASP A 45 8.94 3.11 -11.47
N VAL A 46 9.86 2.47 -10.74
CA VAL A 46 11.03 3.09 -10.13
C VAL A 46 12.14 3.29 -11.18
N THR A 47 12.28 2.34 -12.10
CA THR A 47 13.32 2.35 -13.14
C THR A 47 13.00 3.31 -14.29
N GLY A 48 11.74 3.72 -14.44
CA GLY A 48 11.26 4.64 -15.47
C GLY A 48 11.14 4.00 -16.84
N ASP A 49 10.91 2.68 -16.89
CA ASP A 49 10.78 1.92 -18.13
C ASP A 49 9.32 1.78 -18.59
N GLY A 50 8.38 2.34 -17.81
CA GLY A 50 6.95 2.28 -18.08
C GLY A 50 6.25 1.05 -17.50
N ARG A 51 6.96 0.20 -16.75
CA ARG A 51 6.43 -0.98 -16.07
C ARG A 51 6.63 -0.87 -14.57
N SER A 52 5.81 -1.58 -13.81
CA SER A 52 5.90 -1.63 -12.36
C SER A 52 7.11 -2.45 -11.92
N ASP A 53 7.90 -1.92 -11.00
CA ASP A 53 8.95 -2.64 -10.29
C ASP A 53 8.47 -3.09 -8.90
N VAL A 54 9.02 -4.21 -8.41
CA VAL A 54 8.81 -4.68 -7.05
C VAL A 54 9.90 -4.14 -6.15
N VAL A 55 9.50 -3.49 -5.06
CA VAL A 55 10.43 -3.02 -4.04
C VAL A 55 10.21 -3.83 -2.76
N LEU A 56 11.28 -4.32 -2.15
CA LEU A 56 11.25 -5.00 -0.87
C LEU A 56 12.02 -4.20 0.18
N LEU A 57 11.40 -3.97 1.33
CA LEU A 57 12.09 -3.46 2.50
C LEU A 57 12.54 -4.65 3.35
N ARG A 58 13.85 -4.81 3.54
CA ARG A 58 14.45 -5.77 4.46
C ARG A 58 14.98 -5.09 5.72
N THR A 59 15.33 -5.88 6.73
CA THR A 59 15.97 -5.38 7.97
C THR A 59 17.32 -4.69 7.75
N ASP A 60 18.01 -5.03 6.65
CA ASP A 60 19.35 -4.58 6.31
C ASP A 60 19.49 -3.97 4.91
N ALA A 61 18.43 -3.98 4.09
CA ALA A 61 18.48 -3.49 2.72
C ALA A 61 17.12 -2.99 2.20
N VAL A 62 17.15 -2.18 1.16
CA VAL A 62 16.04 -2.04 0.20
C VAL A 62 16.46 -2.77 -1.08
N GLU A 63 15.61 -3.66 -1.58
CA GLU A 63 15.83 -4.38 -2.83
C GLU A 63 14.84 -3.91 -3.89
N LEU A 64 15.33 -3.70 -5.10
CA LEU A 64 14.53 -3.37 -6.28
C LEU A 64 14.60 -4.54 -7.26
N TYR A 65 13.45 -5.03 -7.67
CA TYR A 65 13.29 -6.08 -8.66
C TYR A 65 12.52 -5.56 -9.86
N GLU A 66 13.06 -5.79 -11.05
CA GLU A 66 12.37 -5.53 -12.31
C GLU A 66 11.46 -6.71 -12.64
N LEU A 67 10.33 -6.46 -13.33
CA LEU A 67 9.41 -7.49 -13.83
C LEU A 67 9.41 -7.55 -15.37
N PRO A 68 10.47 -8.07 -16.01
CA PRO A 68 10.44 -8.40 -17.42
C PRO A 68 9.41 -9.50 -17.74
N GLU A 69 9.07 -9.67 -19.02
CA GLU A 69 8.13 -10.71 -19.46
C GLU A 69 8.59 -12.14 -19.08
N GLU A 70 9.90 -12.36 -18.99
CA GLU A 70 10.51 -13.66 -18.75
C GLU A 70 10.64 -14.02 -17.25
N GLY A 71 10.31 -13.11 -16.33
CA GLY A 71 10.39 -13.37 -14.90
C GLY A 71 10.62 -12.13 -14.05
N ILE A 72 11.12 -12.33 -12.84
CA ILE A 72 11.45 -11.26 -11.91
C ILE A 72 12.94 -11.34 -11.58
N GLU A 73 13.63 -10.20 -11.66
CA GLU A 73 15.09 -10.13 -11.53
C GLU A 73 15.48 -9.05 -10.52
N LEU A 74 16.46 -9.35 -9.66
CA LEU A 74 16.99 -8.36 -8.72
C LEU A 74 17.86 -7.36 -9.48
N ALA A 75 17.40 -6.11 -9.60
CA ALA A 75 18.14 -5.03 -10.22
C ALA A 75 19.20 -4.46 -9.27
N VAL A 76 18.82 -4.17 -8.02
CA VAL A 76 19.77 -3.62 -7.04
C VAL A 76 19.40 -3.91 -5.59
N ARG A 77 20.43 -3.93 -4.73
CA ARG A 77 20.30 -4.04 -3.27
C ARG A 77 21.01 -2.85 -2.59
N TYR A 78 20.21 -1.90 -2.11
CA TYR A 78 20.67 -0.74 -1.34
C TYR A 78 20.84 -1.11 0.14
N ARG A 79 22.09 -1.23 0.62
CA ARG A 79 22.39 -1.64 2.01
C ARG A 79 22.12 -0.52 3.01
N LEU A 80 21.66 -0.88 4.21
CA LEU A 80 21.29 0.04 5.29
C LEU A 80 22.34 0.14 6.41
N ASP A 81 23.56 -0.38 6.19
CA ASP A 81 24.61 -0.44 7.22
C ASP A 81 25.09 0.94 7.67
N HIS A 82 24.94 1.96 6.81
CA HIS A 82 25.30 3.35 7.12
C HIS A 82 24.28 4.04 8.03
N LEU A 83 23.07 3.49 8.18
CA LEU A 83 22.04 4.07 9.04
C LEU A 83 22.28 3.66 10.50
N PRO A 84 22.43 4.63 11.43
CA PRO A 84 22.60 4.31 12.83
C PRO A 84 21.39 3.57 13.41
N GLN A 85 21.68 2.74 14.41
CA GLN A 85 20.66 1.96 15.11
C GLN A 85 19.83 2.84 16.04
N GLU A 86 18.57 2.45 16.24
CA GLU A 86 17.71 3.02 17.26
C GLU A 86 18.23 2.74 18.67
N ARG A 87 18.01 3.73 19.56
CA ARG A 87 18.40 3.60 20.97
C ARG A 87 17.53 2.58 21.70
N ILE A 88 16.23 2.61 21.41
CA ILE A 88 15.24 1.68 21.98
C ILE A 88 14.74 0.85 20.81
N ARG A 89 15.13 -0.43 20.80
CA ARG A 89 14.78 -1.35 19.72
C ARG A 89 13.44 -2.01 20.00
N THR A 90 12.68 -2.23 18.94
CA THR A 90 11.52 -3.11 18.98
C THR A 90 11.97 -4.56 19.08
N ARG A 91 11.19 -5.42 19.73
CA ARG A 91 11.49 -6.85 19.86
C ARG A 91 11.33 -7.59 18.53
N ASP A 92 10.30 -7.21 17.77
CA ASP A 92 9.99 -7.74 16.45
C ASP A 92 10.37 -6.67 15.40
N PRO A 93 11.32 -6.94 14.49
CA PRO A 93 11.71 -6.00 13.46
C PRO A 93 10.51 -5.53 12.63
N ARG A 94 10.34 -4.21 12.52
CA ARG A 94 9.33 -3.58 11.67
C ARG A 94 9.95 -2.51 10.80
N GLY A 95 9.25 -2.20 9.72
CA GLY A 95 9.57 -1.13 8.83
C GLY A 95 8.34 -0.74 8.03
N ARG A 96 8.44 0.40 7.37
CA ARG A 96 7.40 0.90 6.50
C ARG A 96 8.00 1.47 5.23
N MET A 97 7.31 1.26 4.13
CA MET A 97 7.66 1.76 2.82
C MET A 97 6.44 2.33 2.10
N VAL A 98 6.70 3.37 1.30
CA VAL A 98 5.78 3.92 0.30
C VAL A 98 6.57 4.06 -1.00
N VAL A 99 6.02 3.54 -2.09
CA VAL A 99 6.56 3.69 -3.45
C VAL A 99 5.58 4.58 -4.21
N ALA A 100 6.03 5.75 -4.67
CA ALA A 100 5.16 6.70 -5.34
C ALA A 100 5.97 7.67 -6.20
N ASP A 101 5.43 8.04 -7.37
CA ASP A 101 5.92 9.16 -8.17
C ASP A 101 5.55 10.47 -7.45
N PHE A 102 6.44 10.92 -6.56
CA PHE A 102 6.21 12.07 -5.70
C PHE A 102 6.36 13.36 -6.51
N ASN A 103 7.38 13.43 -7.37
CA ASN A 103 7.74 14.63 -8.11
C ASN A 103 7.04 14.79 -9.49
N ARG A 104 6.31 13.77 -9.97
CA ARG A 104 5.65 13.69 -11.30
C ARG A 104 6.59 13.66 -12.50
N ASP A 105 7.78 13.09 -12.35
CA ASP A 105 8.69 12.87 -13.47
C ASP A 105 8.43 11.55 -14.22
N GLY A 106 7.44 10.77 -13.76
CA GLY A 106 7.08 9.47 -14.30
C GLY A 106 7.88 8.32 -13.71
N ARG A 107 8.75 8.57 -12.72
CA ARG A 107 9.48 7.56 -11.95
C ARG A 107 9.03 7.61 -10.49
N ALA A 108 8.86 6.45 -9.89
CA ALA A 108 8.52 6.34 -8.49
C ALA A 108 9.76 6.50 -7.60
N GLU A 109 9.63 7.30 -6.54
CA GLU A 109 10.58 7.31 -5.43
C GLU A 109 10.19 6.29 -4.35
N ILE A 110 11.19 5.85 -3.59
CA ILE A 110 11.01 4.90 -2.48
C ILE A 110 11.23 5.63 -1.16
N PHE A 111 10.17 5.80 -0.39
CA PHE A 111 10.23 6.33 0.98
C PHE A 111 10.23 5.16 1.94
N PHE A 112 11.22 5.05 2.82
CA PHE A 112 11.22 3.98 3.81
C PHE A 112 11.75 4.39 5.17
N ARG A 113 11.30 3.67 6.20
CA ARG A 113 11.94 3.66 7.52
C ARG A 113 11.85 2.29 8.15
N VAL A 114 12.99 1.79 8.65
CA VAL A 114 13.07 0.60 9.49
C VAL A 114 13.04 1.03 10.96
N PHE A 115 12.16 0.46 11.78
CA PHE A 115 11.87 0.93 13.14
C PHE A 115 13.04 0.74 14.11
N HIS A 116 14.04 -0.07 13.77
CA HIS A 116 15.27 -0.23 14.56
C HIS A 116 16.45 0.62 14.04
N ARG A 117 16.22 1.53 13.08
CA ARG A 117 17.23 2.44 12.51
C ARG A 117 16.71 3.88 12.51
N ARG A 118 17.63 4.83 12.61
CA ARG A 118 17.38 6.25 12.31
C ARG A 118 18.43 6.74 11.32
N PRO A 119 18.14 7.75 10.49
CA PRO A 119 16.81 8.18 10.03
C PRO A 119 16.19 7.19 9.03
N GLY A 120 14.98 7.49 8.54
CA GLY A 120 14.48 6.95 7.27
C GLY A 120 15.06 7.70 6.07
N GLU A 121 14.93 7.15 4.86
CA GLU A 121 15.47 7.73 3.63
C GLU A 121 14.43 7.74 2.50
N VAL A 122 14.59 8.69 1.57
CA VAL A 122 13.98 8.67 0.25
C VAL A 122 15.05 8.26 -0.75
N LEU A 123 14.76 7.24 -1.54
CA LEU A 123 15.63 6.74 -2.60
C LEU A 123 15.06 7.09 -3.97
N ALA A 124 15.95 7.42 -4.90
CA ALA A 124 15.63 7.57 -6.31
C ALA A 124 16.56 6.70 -7.15
N TRP A 125 16.06 6.25 -8.30
CA TRP A 125 16.84 5.50 -9.26
C TRP A 125 17.74 6.43 -10.09
N THR A 126 19.01 6.05 -10.23
CA THR A 126 20.01 6.81 -11.00
C THR A 126 20.24 6.28 -12.40
N GLY A 127 19.53 5.21 -12.80
CA GLY A 127 19.77 4.47 -14.05
C GLY A 127 20.56 3.18 -13.85
N ALA A 128 21.28 3.03 -12.74
CA ALA A 128 22.04 1.82 -12.41
C ALA A 128 22.03 1.45 -10.92
N ASP A 129 21.72 2.39 -10.03
CA ASP A 129 21.68 2.18 -8.58
C ASP A 129 20.60 3.07 -7.92
N LEU A 130 20.23 2.73 -6.70
CA LEU A 130 19.42 3.58 -5.82
C LEU A 130 20.31 4.54 -5.05
N CYS A 131 19.95 5.82 -5.05
CA CYS A 131 20.65 6.84 -4.26
C CYS A 131 19.72 7.47 -3.23
N SER A 132 20.22 7.68 -2.00
CA SER A 132 19.49 8.49 -1.02
C SER A 132 19.53 9.96 -1.44
N ILE A 133 18.36 10.51 -1.74
CA ILE A 133 18.19 11.93 -2.07
C ILE A 133 17.74 12.74 -0.85
N ARG A 134 17.23 12.07 0.19
CA ARG A 134 16.75 12.73 1.41
C ARG A 134 16.72 11.80 2.61
N ARG A 135 16.83 12.39 3.81
CA ARG A 135 16.60 11.75 5.12
C ARG A 135 15.46 12.41 5.87
N PHE A 136 14.75 11.62 6.69
CA PHE A 136 13.66 12.10 7.56
C PHE A 136 13.55 11.24 8.83
N GLU A 137 12.96 11.79 9.90
CA GLU A 137 12.80 11.08 11.17
C GLU A 137 11.47 10.31 11.28
N GLY A 138 10.44 10.72 10.52
CA GLY A 138 9.11 10.11 10.53
C GLY A 138 9.05 8.72 9.93
N VAL A 139 7.95 8.01 10.14
CA VAL A 139 7.59 6.78 9.41
C VAL A 139 6.74 7.19 8.21
N PRO A 140 7.11 6.90 6.95
CA PRO A 140 6.32 7.33 5.81
C PRO A 140 5.05 6.47 5.74
N LEU A 141 3.87 7.07 5.85
CA LEU A 141 2.60 6.34 5.80
C LEU A 141 2.00 6.41 4.41
N CYS A 142 1.98 7.61 3.83
CA CYS A 142 1.36 7.88 2.53
C CYS A 142 2.04 9.04 1.81
N VAL A 143 2.02 9.01 0.48
CA VAL A 143 2.22 10.19 -0.37
C VAL A 143 0.86 10.63 -0.88
N LEU A 144 0.52 11.89 -0.64
CA LEU A 144 -0.78 12.48 -0.94
C LEU A 144 -0.61 13.74 -1.80
N ARG A 145 -1.66 14.13 -2.51
CA ARG A 145 -1.72 15.35 -3.30
C ARG A 145 -2.87 16.22 -2.84
N MET A 146 -2.59 17.39 -2.29
CA MET A 146 -3.61 18.33 -1.86
C MET A 146 -3.45 19.65 -2.62
N ALA A 147 -4.50 20.10 -3.29
CA ALA A 147 -4.46 21.27 -4.17
C ALA A 147 -3.27 21.22 -5.16
N GLY A 148 -3.03 20.05 -5.75
CA GLY A 148 -1.94 19.80 -6.70
C GLY A 148 -0.52 19.67 -6.09
N ARG A 149 -0.35 19.92 -4.78
CA ARG A 149 0.95 19.83 -4.11
C ARG A 149 1.18 18.44 -3.53
N PRO A 150 2.34 17.80 -3.77
CA PRO A 150 2.68 16.54 -3.13
C PRO A 150 3.04 16.78 -1.65
N LEU A 151 2.45 15.98 -0.79
CA LEU A 151 2.64 15.98 0.67
C LEU A 151 2.91 14.54 1.12
N VAL A 152 3.61 14.40 2.23
CA VAL A 152 3.89 13.10 2.84
C VAL A 152 3.24 13.06 4.20
N LEU A 153 2.43 12.02 4.45
CA LEU A 153 1.89 11.74 5.77
C LEU A 153 2.91 10.93 6.56
N PHE A 154 3.47 11.51 7.61
CA PHE A 154 4.45 10.85 8.47
C PHE A 154 3.82 10.45 9.81
N GLY A 155 3.98 9.18 10.18
CA GLY A 155 3.73 8.69 11.53
C GLY A 155 4.96 8.82 12.42
N ARG A 156 4.77 8.55 13.71
CA ARG A 156 5.85 8.46 14.69
C ARG A 156 5.81 7.10 15.37
N ALA A 157 6.83 6.28 15.13
CA ALA A 157 6.98 5.02 15.85
C ALA A 157 7.15 5.27 17.35
N GLU A 158 6.41 4.53 18.15
CA GLU A 158 6.56 4.53 19.60
C GLU A 158 7.83 3.75 19.99
N PRO A 159 8.75 4.34 20.76
CA PRO A 159 10.00 3.67 21.11
C PRO A 159 9.78 2.32 21.80
N GLY A 160 10.39 1.26 21.27
CA GLY A 160 10.32 -0.09 21.83
C GLY A 160 9.04 -0.86 21.50
N THR A 161 8.08 -0.25 20.81
CA THR A 161 6.86 -0.92 20.35
C THR A 161 6.79 -0.88 18.82
N ASN A 162 5.84 -1.64 18.27
CA ASN A 162 5.55 -1.65 16.84
C ASN A 162 4.34 -0.75 16.50
N LEU A 163 3.94 0.12 17.43
CA LEU A 163 2.81 1.03 17.28
C LEU A 163 3.27 2.40 16.73
N LEU A 164 2.34 3.07 16.08
CA LEU A 164 2.44 4.45 15.64
C LEU A 164 1.60 5.34 16.56
N GLY A 165 2.13 6.50 16.91
CA GLY A 165 1.44 7.47 17.74
C GLY A 165 0.22 8.11 17.06
N PRO A 166 -0.73 8.66 17.84
CA PRO A 166 -2.06 9.11 17.37
C PRO A 166 -2.08 10.36 16.48
N ALA A 167 -0.95 11.03 16.27
CA ALA A 167 -0.89 12.32 15.59
C ALA A 167 0.06 12.28 14.38
N PRO A 168 -0.26 11.51 13.32
CA PRO A 168 0.53 11.57 12.10
C PRO A 168 0.45 12.97 11.50
N GLN A 169 1.54 13.42 10.89
CA GLN A 169 1.69 14.78 10.38
C GLN A 169 1.73 14.77 8.87
N LEU A 170 0.87 15.58 8.26
CA LEU A 170 0.89 15.85 6.83
C LEU A 170 1.89 16.97 6.55
N CYS A 171 3.04 16.60 5.99
CA CYS A 171 4.18 17.49 5.78
C CYS A 171 4.38 17.79 4.30
N ASP A 172 4.78 19.03 3.98
CA ASP A 172 5.60 19.23 2.80
C ASP A 172 6.94 18.53 3.08
N ILE A 173 7.46 17.77 2.12
CA ILE A 173 8.69 17.01 2.34
C ILE A 173 9.83 17.92 2.78
N ASN A 174 9.82 19.19 2.37
CA ASN A 174 10.83 20.19 2.69
C ASN A 174 10.74 20.74 4.11
N GLU A 175 9.63 20.54 4.79
CA GLU A 175 9.38 21.05 6.13
C GLU A 175 9.67 19.97 7.19
N PRO A 176 10.26 20.35 8.34
CA PRO A 176 10.57 19.39 9.40
C PRO A 176 9.33 18.87 10.15
N SER A 177 8.19 19.54 9.98
CA SER A 177 6.91 19.20 10.62
C SER A 177 5.75 19.71 9.78
N GLY A 178 4.59 19.07 9.94
CA GLY A 178 3.40 19.37 9.16
C GLY A 178 2.14 19.56 10.00
N ARG A 179 1.00 19.59 9.33
CA ARG A 179 -0.30 19.65 9.98
C ARG A 179 -0.61 18.29 10.63
N PRO A 180 -0.85 18.20 11.95
CA PRO A 180 -1.26 16.94 12.55
C PRO A 180 -2.66 16.55 12.05
N LEU A 181 -2.85 15.25 11.80
CA LEU A 181 -4.17 14.63 11.73
C LEU A 181 -4.46 14.03 13.09
N ASP A 182 -5.68 14.26 13.59
CA ASP A 182 -6.11 13.67 14.85
C ASP A 182 -6.62 12.26 14.56
N ILE A 183 -5.91 11.26 15.07
CA ILE A 183 -6.38 9.87 15.13
C ILE A 183 -6.54 9.56 16.61
N SER A 184 -7.76 9.16 16.99
CA SER A 184 -8.15 8.99 18.39
C SER A 184 -7.27 8.04 19.24
N SER A 185 -6.44 7.20 18.63
CA SER A 185 -5.58 6.24 19.33
C SER A 185 -4.29 5.89 18.58
N THR A 186 -3.37 5.21 19.28
CA THR A 186 -2.22 4.55 18.67
C THR A 186 -2.67 3.43 17.74
N PHE A 187 -1.98 3.24 16.63
CA PHE A 187 -2.37 2.29 15.59
C PHE A 187 -1.19 1.42 15.13
N TRP A 188 -1.49 0.23 14.61
CA TRP A 188 -0.50 -0.69 14.04
C TRP A 188 -0.08 -0.27 12.65
N ASP A 189 -1.04 0.15 11.84
CA ASP A 189 -0.82 0.50 10.45
C ASP A 189 -1.81 1.58 9.98
N LEU A 190 -1.38 2.39 9.01
CA LEU A 190 -2.20 3.34 8.26
C LEU A 190 -1.78 3.36 6.80
N ARG A 191 -2.72 3.10 5.90
CA ARG A 191 -2.55 3.17 4.45
C ARG A 191 -3.49 4.21 3.87
N CYS A 192 -3.07 4.81 2.76
CA CYS A 192 -3.94 5.72 2.01
C CYS A 192 -4.02 5.27 0.57
N HIS A 193 -5.16 5.59 -0.06
CA HIS A 193 -5.34 5.50 -1.49
C HIS A 193 -6.02 6.79 -1.94
N GLN A 194 -5.46 7.44 -2.95
CA GLN A 194 -5.99 8.69 -3.46
C GLN A 194 -6.12 8.59 -4.97
N PRO A 195 -7.34 8.42 -5.51
CA PRO A 195 -7.54 8.34 -6.96
C PRO A 195 -6.88 9.52 -7.67
N GLU A 196 -6.41 9.27 -8.88
CA GLU A 196 -5.89 10.34 -9.72
C GLU A 196 -6.96 11.44 -9.90
N GLY A 197 -6.58 12.68 -9.58
CA GLY A 197 -7.50 13.83 -9.65
C GLY A 197 -8.42 14.02 -8.44
N SER A 198 -8.46 13.11 -7.47
CA SER A 198 -9.19 13.32 -6.22
C SER A 198 -8.40 14.21 -5.26
N GLU A 199 -9.07 15.15 -4.58
CA GLU A 199 -8.48 15.91 -3.46
C GLU A 199 -8.70 15.24 -2.09
N ALA A 200 -9.59 14.25 -2.03
CA ALA A 200 -9.93 13.52 -0.81
C ALA A 200 -9.26 12.14 -0.85
N PRO A 201 -8.20 11.92 -0.05
CA PRO A 201 -7.63 10.60 0.07
C PRO A 201 -8.51 9.71 0.95
N TRP A 202 -8.62 8.45 0.58
CA TRP A 202 -9.14 7.43 1.47
C TRP A 202 -8.02 6.99 2.39
N MET A 203 -8.27 7.01 3.69
CA MET A 203 -7.34 6.53 4.70
C MET A 203 -7.96 5.33 5.39
N LEU A 204 -7.15 4.32 5.66
CA LEU A 204 -7.51 3.19 6.51
C LEU A 204 -6.45 3.06 7.59
N TRP A 205 -6.88 2.79 8.82
CA TRP A 205 -5.95 2.44 9.90
C TRP A 205 -6.50 1.32 10.77
N VAL A 206 -5.58 0.60 11.41
CA VAL A 206 -5.89 -0.49 12.35
C VAL A 206 -5.44 -0.05 13.72
N ASP A 207 -6.40 0.12 14.64
CA ASP A 207 -6.09 0.53 16.01
C ASP A 207 -5.40 -0.59 16.80
N ARG A 208 -4.96 -0.29 18.02
CA ARG A 208 -4.26 -1.27 18.87
C ARG A 208 -5.12 -2.50 19.24
N GLU A 209 -6.44 -2.39 19.16
CA GLU A 209 -7.43 -3.47 19.35
C GLU A 209 -7.71 -4.25 18.05
N ALA A 210 -6.94 -4.00 16.98
CA ALA A 210 -7.06 -4.63 15.66
C ALA A 210 -8.37 -4.29 14.91
N ARG A 211 -9.03 -3.18 15.27
CA ARG A 211 -10.23 -2.71 14.59
C ARG A 211 -9.85 -1.82 13.41
N LEU A 212 -10.51 -2.04 12.28
CA LEU A 212 -10.33 -1.24 11.08
C LEU A 212 -11.21 0.02 11.10
N HIS A 213 -10.59 1.15 10.76
CA HIS A 213 -11.23 2.47 10.68
C HIS A 213 -11.02 3.10 9.30
N ARG A 214 -11.89 4.05 8.91
CA ARG A 214 -11.83 4.77 7.63
C ARG A 214 -11.81 6.29 7.84
N GLY A 215 -10.91 6.97 7.12
CA GLY A 215 -10.69 8.41 7.18
C GLY A 215 -11.86 9.19 6.63
N GLU A 216 -12.72 9.64 7.55
CA GLU A 216 -13.85 10.59 7.45
C GLU A 216 -14.59 10.60 8.80
N SER A 217 -14.42 9.54 9.62
CA SER A 217 -14.99 9.36 10.95
C SER A 217 -14.03 8.57 11.85
N ASP A 218 -13.96 8.91 13.14
CA ASP A 218 -13.32 8.08 14.18
C ASP A 218 -14.14 6.81 14.52
N ALA A 219 -15.31 6.64 13.91
CA ALA A 219 -16.12 5.45 14.08
C ALA A 219 -15.52 4.27 13.26
N PRO A 220 -15.40 3.07 13.85
CA PRO A 220 -14.95 1.88 13.13
C PRO A 220 -15.95 1.51 12.02
N LEU A 221 -15.47 0.78 11.00
CA LEU A 221 -16.35 0.22 9.98
C LEU A 221 -17.27 -0.86 10.60
N GLU A 222 -18.59 -0.64 10.54
CA GLU A 222 -19.62 -1.55 11.05
C GLU A 222 -19.94 -2.68 10.05
N PRO A 223 -20.14 -3.94 10.51
CA PRO A 223 -19.78 -4.46 11.82
C PRO A 223 -18.38 -5.09 11.79
N GLU A 224 -17.51 -4.58 12.68
CA GLU A 224 -16.25 -5.19 13.15
C GLU A 224 -15.42 -5.93 12.08
N LEU A 225 -14.99 -5.22 11.04
CA LEU A 225 -13.89 -5.71 10.22
C LEU A 225 -12.62 -5.73 11.08
N PHE A 226 -12.32 -6.89 11.64
CA PHE A 226 -11.01 -7.17 12.18
C PHE A 226 -10.05 -7.39 11.03
N SER A 227 -9.00 -6.59 10.99
CA SER A 227 -7.88 -6.87 10.09
C SER A 227 -6.81 -7.57 10.91
N GLY A 228 -6.09 -8.49 10.26
CA GLY A 228 -4.75 -8.83 10.69
C GLY A 228 -3.80 -7.63 10.53
N MET A 229 -2.52 -7.88 10.29
CA MET A 229 -1.53 -6.80 10.23
C MET A 229 -1.39 -6.14 8.86
N ALA A 230 -1.92 -6.76 7.80
CA ALA A 230 -1.82 -6.26 6.44
C ALA A 230 -3.17 -5.76 5.93
N MET A 231 -3.16 -4.53 5.42
CA MET A 231 -4.28 -3.94 4.72
C MET A 231 -3.79 -3.02 3.60
N THR A 232 -4.61 -2.80 2.58
CA THR A 232 -4.49 -1.64 1.68
C THR A 232 -5.85 -1.32 1.07
N PRO A 233 -6.23 -0.04 0.96
CA PRO A 233 -7.29 0.36 0.04
C PRO A 233 -6.78 0.29 -1.40
N ALA A 234 -7.58 -0.23 -2.32
CA ALA A 234 -7.25 -0.33 -3.74
C ALA A 234 -8.51 -0.43 -4.58
N ASP A 235 -8.59 0.28 -5.70
CA ASP A 235 -9.62 0.10 -6.73
C ASP A 235 -9.23 -1.09 -7.63
N VAL A 236 -9.53 -2.30 -7.17
CA VAL A 236 -9.14 -3.55 -7.86
C VAL A 236 -10.10 -3.93 -8.98
N ASP A 237 -11.25 -3.27 -9.10
CA ASP A 237 -12.20 -3.50 -10.18
C ASP A 237 -12.37 -2.37 -11.20
N GLY A 238 -11.70 -1.25 -10.95
CA GLY A 238 -11.64 -0.10 -11.84
C GLY A 238 -12.93 0.71 -11.86
N ASP A 239 -13.80 0.59 -10.85
CA ASP A 239 -15.05 1.35 -10.77
C ASP A 239 -14.88 2.76 -10.18
N GLY A 240 -13.65 3.10 -9.75
CA GLY A 240 -13.32 4.38 -9.16
C GLY A 240 -13.65 4.48 -7.67
N GLN A 241 -14.09 3.41 -7.02
CA GLN A 241 -14.23 3.26 -5.58
C GLN A 241 -13.15 2.33 -5.03
N PRO A 242 -12.73 2.48 -3.76
CA PRO A 242 -11.74 1.60 -3.18
C PRO A 242 -12.40 0.33 -2.63
N GLU A 243 -11.88 -0.82 -3.00
CA GLU A 243 -12.00 -2.03 -2.20
C GLU A 243 -11.02 -2.01 -1.03
N TYR A 244 -11.33 -2.83 -0.02
CA TYR A 244 -10.43 -3.11 1.08
C TYR A 244 -9.80 -4.48 0.91
N VAL A 245 -8.49 -4.52 0.68
CA VAL A 245 -7.72 -5.76 0.69
C VAL A 245 -7.13 -5.93 2.09
N LEU A 246 -7.61 -6.94 2.80
CA LEU A 246 -7.31 -7.15 4.21
C LEU A 246 -6.83 -8.57 4.46
N SER A 247 -5.87 -8.72 5.36
CA SER A 247 -5.63 -9.98 6.06
C SER A 247 -6.74 -10.24 7.07
N GLU A 248 -7.20 -11.49 7.16
CA GLU A 248 -8.05 -11.94 8.26
C GLU A 248 -7.20 -12.28 9.49
N PRO A 249 -7.69 -12.02 10.72
CA PRO A 249 -7.09 -12.61 11.90
C PRO A 249 -7.31 -14.13 11.86
N ALA A 250 -6.23 -14.91 11.76
CA ALA A 250 -6.28 -16.35 11.93
C ALA A 250 -5.92 -16.73 13.37
N TRP A 251 -6.56 -17.77 13.91
CA TRP A 251 -6.13 -18.34 15.18
C TRP A 251 -4.78 -19.03 15.03
N PRO A 252 -3.98 -19.17 16.11
CA PRO A 252 -2.73 -19.91 16.06
C PRO A 252 -2.92 -21.31 15.44
N GLY A 253 -2.29 -21.55 14.29
CA GLY A 253 -2.37 -22.82 13.55
C GLY A 253 -3.34 -22.81 12.37
N GLU A 254 -4.16 -21.77 12.20
CA GLU A 254 -4.97 -21.54 11.01
C GLU A 254 -4.17 -20.74 9.98
N PRO A 255 -4.35 -21.01 8.67
CA PRO A 255 -3.77 -20.17 7.63
C PRO A 255 -4.45 -18.80 7.60
N ASP A 256 -3.66 -17.74 7.44
CA ASP A 256 -4.18 -16.42 7.10
C ASP A 256 -4.94 -16.48 5.76
N ALA A 257 -6.01 -15.67 5.66
CA ALA A 257 -6.73 -15.46 4.41
C ALA A 257 -6.66 -13.99 4.00
N VAL A 258 -6.72 -13.75 2.69
CA VAL A 258 -6.97 -12.42 2.12
C VAL A 258 -8.45 -12.31 1.86
N ARG A 259 -9.06 -11.22 2.33
CA ARG A 259 -10.37 -10.76 1.85
C ARG A 259 -10.21 -9.50 1.03
N VAL A 260 -10.98 -9.44 -0.05
CA VAL A 260 -11.24 -8.23 -0.79
C VAL A 260 -12.71 -7.89 -0.62
N TRP A 261 -13.00 -6.75 0.00
CA TRP A 261 -14.36 -6.27 0.24
C TRP A 261 -14.76 -5.27 -0.83
N TYR A 262 -15.79 -5.62 -1.59
CA TYR A 262 -16.45 -4.83 -2.64
C TYR A 262 -17.76 -4.28 -2.10
N ALA A 263 -17.76 -3.03 -1.62
CA ALA A 263 -18.91 -2.48 -0.91
C ALA A 263 -19.34 -3.42 0.28
N PRO A 264 -20.44 -3.17 1.02
CA PRO A 264 -20.70 -3.94 2.25
C PRO A 264 -21.05 -5.44 2.04
N ASP A 265 -21.36 -5.86 0.80
CA ASP A 265 -22.08 -7.13 0.58
C ASP A 265 -21.31 -8.18 -0.26
N ARG A 266 -20.18 -7.82 -0.86
CA ARG A 266 -19.46 -8.74 -1.75
C ARG A 266 -18.01 -8.93 -1.28
N VAL A 267 -17.62 -10.19 -1.13
CA VAL A 267 -16.31 -10.59 -0.65
C VAL A 267 -15.69 -11.59 -1.61
N TRP A 268 -14.45 -11.33 -2.02
CA TRP A 268 -13.57 -12.36 -2.58
C TRP A 268 -12.60 -12.81 -1.49
N THR A 269 -12.32 -14.11 -1.44
CA THR A 269 -11.42 -14.69 -0.43
C THR A 269 -10.43 -15.65 -1.06
N ALA A 270 -9.18 -15.58 -0.64
CA ALA A 270 -8.17 -16.60 -0.90
C ALA A 270 -7.44 -16.99 0.39
N SER A 271 -7.39 -18.30 0.66
CA SER A 271 -6.71 -18.89 1.83
C SER A 271 -5.54 -19.79 1.47
N ASN A 272 -5.40 -20.17 0.20
CA ASN A 272 -4.40 -21.16 -0.21
C ASN A 272 -2.99 -20.56 -0.28
N GLY A 273 -2.11 -21.02 0.62
CA GLY A 273 -0.68 -20.71 0.56
C GLY A 273 -0.25 -19.40 1.24
N LEU A 274 -1.17 -18.76 1.97
CA LEU A 274 -0.90 -17.61 2.83
C LEU A 274 -0.86 -18.07 4.28
N THR A 275 0.19 -17.68 4.98
CA THR A 275 0.50 -18.19 6.32
C THR A 275 0.49 -17.08 7.37
N SER A 276 1.10 -15.94 7.05
CA SER A 276 1.02 -14.71 7.84
C SER A 276 1.21 -13.51 6.94
N LEU A 277 0.15 -12.76 6.64
CA LEU A 277 0.25 -11.54 5.83
C LEU A 277 0.88 -10.42 6.65
N ARG A 278 2.01 -9.91 6.17
CA ARG A 278 2.81 -8.88 6.85
C ARG A 278 2.61 -7.50 6.27
N ALA A 279 2.39 -7.40 4.96
CA ALA A 279 2.21 -6.14 4.27
C ALA A 279 1.37 -6.29 3.00
N ALA A 280 0.71 -5.20 2.63
CA ALA A 280 0.06 -5.03 1.35
C ALA A 280 0.40 -3.63 0.80
N SER A 281 0.61 -3.53 -0.52
CA SER A 281 0.81 -2.26 -1.21
C SER A 281 0.00 -2.24 -2.49
N VAL A 282 -0.43 -1.06 -2.90
CA VAL A 282 -1.17 -0.83 -4.13
C VAL A 282 -0.34 0.01 -5.09
N GLU A 283 -0.34 -0.35 -6.36
CA GLU A 283 0.02 0.54 -7.45
C GLU A 283 -1.26 0.98 -8.16
N GLN A 284 -1.39 2.29 -8.38
CA GLN A 284 -2.45 2.84 -9.21
C GLN A 284 -2.07 2.74 -10.68
N GLY A 285 -2.75 1.86 -11.42
CA GLY A 285 -2.59 1.77 -12.86
C GLY A 285 -3.12 3.03 -13.55
N ARG A 286 -2.41 3.51 -14.59
CA ARG A 286 -2.87 4.60 -15.47
C ARG A 286 -4.20 4.29 -16.19
N ALA A 287 -4.59 3.02 -16.25
CA ALA A 287 -5.82 2.54 -16.88
C ALA A 287 -6.96 2.26 -15.88
N GLY A 288 -6.85 2.74 -14.63
CA GLY A 288 -7.89 2.64 -13.61
C GLY A 288 -7.84 1.38 -12.76
N ALA A 289 -7.39 0.24 -13.30
CA ALA A 289 -7.23 -0.97 -12.48
C ALA A 289 -5.99 -0.88 -11.59
N SER A 290 -6.17 -1.04 -10.28
CA SER A 290 -5.08 -1.12 -9.31
C SER A 290 -4.52 -2.54 -9.23
N ARG A 291 -3.20 -2.65 -9.07
CA ARG A 291 -2.53 -3.92 -8.76
C ARG A 291 -2.17 -3.94 -7.29
N VAL A 292 -2.41 -5.07 -6.62
CA VAL A 292 -2.12 -5.20 -5.19
C VAL A 292 -1.04 -6.23 -4.96
N MET A 293 0.03 -5.80 -4.32
CA MET A 293 1.14 -6.65 -3.90
C MET A 293 0.94 -7.07 -2.45
N LEU A 294 1.08 -8.36 -2.17
CA LEU A 294 0.90 -8.95 -0.85
C LEU A 294 2.19 -9.66 -0.43
N LEU A 295 2.61 -9.43 0.81
CA LEU A 295 3.73 -10.11 1.44
C LEU A 295 3.21 -11.06 2.52
N SER A 296 3.45 -12.36 2.36
CA SER A 296 3.17 -13.36 3.39
C SER A 296 4.46 -14.00 3.89
N CYS A 297 4.62 -14.23 5.19
CA CYS A 297 5.77 -14.95 5.74
C CYS A 297 5.37 -16.14 6.64
N ASP A 298 6.23 -17.16 6.74
CA ASP A 298 6.05 -18.36 7.54
C ASP A 298 7.30 -18.76 8.33
N GLY A 299 7.07 -19.18 9.58
CA GLY A 299 7.96 -20.06 10.33
C GLY A 299 9.32 -19.50 10.77
N ALA A 300 10.16 -20.39 11.28
CA ALA A 300 11.56 -20.17 11.59
C ALA A 300 12.38 -21.34 10.97
N PRO A 301 13.35 -21.09 10.08
CA PRO A 301 13.72 -19.79 9.52
C PRO A 301 12.54 -19.17 8.76
N GLU A 302 12.42 -17.84 8.86
CA GLU A 302 11.34 -17.11 8.21
C GLU A 302 11.49 -17.23 6.70
N ARG A 303 10.46 -17.75 6.03
CA ARG A 303 10.31 -17.68 4.58
C ARG A 303 9.26 -16.64 4.27
N CYS A 304 9.44 -15.90 3.19
CA CYS A 304 8.50 -14.89 2.74
C CYS A 304 8.16 -15.13 1.28
N ARG A 305 6.92 -14.84 0.91
CA ARG A 305 6.39 -14.96 -0.45
C ARG A 305 5.75 -13.64 -0.82
N VAL A 306 6.04 -13.20 -2.04
CA VAL A 306 5.43 -12.01 -2.63
C VAL A 306 4.39 -12.49 -3.63
N HIS A 307 3.17 -11.99 -3.49
CA HIS A 307 2.04 -12.35 -4.34
C HIS A 307 1.47 -11.10 -4.99
N LEU A 308 0.99 -11.25 -6.20
CA LEU A 308 0.31 -10.23 -6.96
C LEU A 308 -1.16 -10.61 -7.09
N LEU A 309 -2.02 -9.70 -6.68
CA LEU A 309 -3.46 -9.75 -6.85
C LEU A 309 -3.85 -8.80 -7.99
N GLU A 310 -4.41 -9.38 -9.05
CA GLU A 310 -4.85 -8.66 -10.25
C GLU A 310 -6.11 -9.31 -10.84
N ARG A 311 -6.73 -8.63 -11.81
CA ARG A 311 -7.87 -9.13 -12.59
C ARG A 311 -7.43 -9.69 -13.93
#